data_AF-A0A401HC55-F1
#
_entry.id   AF-A0A401HC55-F1
#
_cell.length_a   1.000
_cell.length_b   1.000
_cell.length_c   1.000
_cell.angle_alpha   90.00
_cell.angle_beta   90.00
_cell.angle_gamma   90.00
#
_symmetry.space_group_name_H-M   'P 1'
#
loop_
_entity.id
_entity.type
_entity.pdbx_description
1 polymer ?
#
loop_
_entity_poly.entity_id
_entity_poly.type
_entity_poly.pdbx_seq_one_letter_code
_entity_poly.pdbx_strand_id
1 'polypeptide(L)' 'MSKVIRVKYEKGVLKPLEPIDLNEGEELLIRIIDVKDKIRKLQKFKGILGSVDEKLLEEAIEEAEHL' A
#
# COMPACT_ATOMS: atom_id res chain seq x y z
N MET A 1 12.43 -3.61 -10.84
CA MET A 1 12.09 -3.50 -9.41
C MET A 1 10.77 -2.78 -9.30
N SER A 2 9.80 -3.32 -8.55
CA SER A 2 8.55 -2.64 -8.23
C SER A 2 8.76 -1.77 -6.98
N LYS A 3 8.39 -0.49 -7.05
CA LYS A 3 8.42 0.44 -5.90
C LYS A 3 7.00 0.82 -5.55
N VAL A 4 6.59 0.62 -4.30
CA VAL A 4 5.30 1.13 -3.82
C VAL A 4 5.44 2.62 -3.56
N ILE A 5 4.58 3.42 -4.20
CA ILE A 5 4.53 4.86 -4.04
C ILE A 5 3.27 5.19 -3.25
N ARG A 6 3.44 5.77 -2.05
CA ARG A 6 2.30 6.27 -1.28
C ARG A 6 1.81 7.57 -1.91
N VAL A 7 0.51 7.61 -2.17
CA VAL A 7 -0.14 8.74 -2.82
C VAL A 7 -1.36 9.21 -2.02
N LYS A 8 -1.68 10.49 -2.16
CA LYS A 8 -2.96 11.07 -1.76
C LYS A 8 -3.78 11.38 -2.99
N TYR A 9 -5.00 10.88 -3.04
CA TYR A 9 -5.93 11.22 -4.10
C TYR A 9 -6.65 12.52 -3.77
N GLU A 10 -6.45 13.55 -4.59
CA GLU A 10 -7.09 14.85 -4.42
C GLU A 10 -7.57 15.38 -5.77
N LYS A 11 -8.86 15.74 -5.87
CA LYS A 11 -9.48 16.37 -7.05
C LYS A 11 -9.19 15.62 -8.37
N GLY A 12 -9.21 14.29 -8.36
CA GLY A 12 -8.95 13.50 -9.58
C GLY A 12 -7.50 13.10 -9.82
N VAL A 13 -6.56 13.56 -8.99
CA VAL A 13 -5.11 13.39 -9.21
C VAL A 13 -4.48 12.56 -8.09
N LEU A 14 -3.66 11.59 -8.46
CA LEU A 14 -2.80 10.84 -7.53
C LEU A 14 -1.54 11.67 -7.25
N LYS A 15 -1.41 12.18 -6.02
CA LYS A 15 -0.27 12.99 -5.60
C LYS A 15 0.68 12.18 -4.73
N PRO A 16 1.93 11.95 -5.14
CA PRO A 16 2.94 11.32 -4.30
C PRO A 16 3.12 12.06 -2.97
N LEU A 17 3.31 11.32 -1.88
CA LEU A 17 3.67 11.91 -0.59
C LEU A 17 5.15 12.32 -0.54
N GLU A 18 5.97 11.73 -1.39
CA GLU A 18 7.41 11.95 -1.51
C GLU A 18 7.78 12.16 -2.99
N PRO A 19 8.85 12.92 -3.30
CA PRO A 19 9.33 13.08 -4.67
C PRO A 19 9.66 11.73 -5.31
N ILE A 20 9.30 11.60 -6.59
CA ILE A 20 9.60 10.43 -7.41
C ILE A 20 10.36 10.88 -8.65
N ASP A 21 11.36 10.10 -9.03
CA ASP A 21 12.18 10.35 -10.22
C ASP A 21 11.67 9.45 -11.34
N LEU A 22 10.81 10.02 -12.18
CA LEU A 22 10.16 9.35 -13.31
C LEU A 22 10.30 10.24 -14.54
N ASN A 23 10.36 9.62 -15.72
CA ASN A 23 10.46 10.39 -16.95
C ASN A 23 9.11 10.98 -17.33
N GLU A 24 9.11 12.23 -17.79
CA GLU A 24 7.91 12.86 -18.28
C GLU A 24 7.40 12.13 -19.55
N GLY A 25 6.10 11.80 -19.57
CA GLY A 25 5.48 11.04 -20.65
C GLY A 25 5.63 9.52 -20.54
N GLU A 26 6.25 9.00 -19.49
CA GLU A 26 6.35 7.57 -19.23
C GLU A 26 4.99 6.97 -18.81
N GLU A 27 4.54 5.92 -19.50
CA GLU A 27 3.35 5.17 -19.12
C GLU A 27 3.69 4.16 -18.00
N LEU A 28 3.01 4.29 -16.86
CA LEU A 28 3.21 3.43 -15.70
C LEU A 28 1.94 2.66 -15.35
N LEU A 29 2.12 1.41 -14.92
CA LEU A 29 1.05 0.62 -14.34
C LEU A 29 0.87 0.97 -12.87
N ILE A 30 -0.35 1.36 -12.48
CA ILE A 30 -0.71 1.69 -11.10
C ILE A 30 -1.65 0.62 -10.57
N ARG A 31 -1.31 0.06 -9.40
CA ARG A 31 -2.22 -0.80 -8.63
C ARG A 31 -2.85 0.02 -7.51
N ILE A 32 -4.15 0.25 -7.58
CA ILE A 32 -4.88 0.96 -6.53
C ILE A 32 -5.25 -0.05 -5.44
N ILE A 33 -4.75 0.20 -4.22
CA ILE A 33 -5.02 -0.63 -3.05
C ILE A 33 -5.71 0.25 -2.01
N ASP A 34 -6.93 -0.12 -1.62
CA ASP A 34 -7.63 0.54 -0.51
C ASP A 34 -7.05 0.06 0.82
N VAL A 35 -6.26 0.92 1.46
CA VAL A 35 -5.63 0.66 2.76
C VAL A 35 -6.67 0.40 3.85
N LYS A 36 -7.83 1.08 3.82
CA LYS A 36 -8.89 0.86 4.83
C LYS A 36 -9.54 -0.50 4.67
N ASP A 37 -9.75 -0.94 3.44
CA ASP A 37 -10.27 -2.27 3.17
C ASP A 37 -9.27 -3.37 3.57
N LYS A 38 -7.97 -3.13 3.33
CA LYS A 38 -6.88 -4.00 3.84
C LYS A 38 -6.91 -4.11 5.36
N ILE A 39 -6.91 -2.98 6.08
CA ILE A 39 -6.95 -2.97 7.55
C ILE A 39 -8.22 -3.66 8.06
N ARG A 40 -9.38 -3.41 7.44
CA ARG A 40 -10.63 -4.10 7.80
C ARG A 40 -10.55 -5.62 7.61
N LYS A 41 -9.95 -6.07 6.51
CA LYS A 41 -9.73 -7.51 6.26
C LYS A 41 -8.79 -8.09 7.32
N LEU A 42 -7.74 -7.37 7.69
CA LEU A 42 -6.80 -7.78 8.73
C LEU A 42 -7.43 -7.88 10.12
N GLN A 43 -8.30 -6.94 10.47
CA GLN A 43 -9.04 -6.98 11.73
C GLN A 43 -9.87 -8.25 11.90
N LYS A 44 -10.35 -8.87 10.81
CA LYS A 44 -11.06 -10.16 10.88
C LYS A 44 -10.18 -11.31 11.38
N PHE A 45 -8.87 -11.21 11.14
CA PHE A 45 -7.89 -12.22 11.56
C PHE A 45 -7.25 -11.90 12.92
N LYS A 46 -7.49 -10.72 13.49
CA LYS A 46 -6.92 -10.28 14.78
C LYS A 46 -7.30 -11.19 15.95
N GLY A 47 -8.47 -11.83 15.91
CA GLY A 47 -8.87 -12.83 16.90
C GLY A 47 -8.19 -14.20 16.76
N ILE A 48 -7.63 -14.50 15.57
CA ILE A 48 -6.96 -15.76 15.25
C ILE A 48 -5.44 -15.64 15.46
N LEU A 49 -4.84 -14.49 15.11
CA LEU A 49 -3.41 -14.26 15.24
C LEU A 49 -2.94 -13.87 16.66
N GLY A 50 -3.86 -13.54 17.58
CA GLY A 50 -3.50 -13.03 18.91
C GLY A 50 -3.01 -11.57 18.86
N SER A 51 -2.34 -11.11 19.92
CA SER A 51 -1.81 -9.74 20.04
C SER A 51 -0.55 -9.54 19.17
N VAL A 52 -0.72 -9.63 17.86
CA VAL A 52 0.32 -9.25 16.89
C VAL A 52 0.24 -7.75 16.67
N ASP A 53 1.41 -7.09 16.69
CA ASP A 53 1.55 -5.67 16.40
C ASP A 53 1.07 -5.39 14.96
N GLU A 54 0.19 -4.41 14.81
CA GLU A 54 -0.45 -4.07 13.53
C GLU A 54 0.58 -3.70 12.46
N LYS A 55 1.70 -3.09 12.85
CA LYS A 55 2.82 -2.78 11.94
C LYS A 55 3.50 -4.03 11.40
N LEU A 56 3.73 -5.01 12.26
CA LEU A 56 4.46 -6.24 11.91
C LEU A 56 3.63 -7.10 10.94
N LEU A 57 2.30 -7.04 11.09
CA LEU A 57 1.36 -7.66 10.17
C LEU A 57 1.29 -6.92 8.81
N GLU A 58 1.33 -5.59 8.83
CA GLU A 58 1.42 -4.79 7.59
C GLU A 58 2.71 -5.10 6.82
N GLU A 59 3.87 -5.14 7.50
CA GLU A 59 5.16 -5.47 6.91
C GLU A 59 5.17 -6.87 6.27
N ALA A 60 4.67 -7.89 6.98
CA ALA A 60 4.60 -9.25 6.46
C ALA A 60 3.72 -9.39 5.19
N ILE A 61 2.66 -8.58 5.10
CA ILE A 61 1.77 -8.57 3.92
C ILE A 61 2.40 -7.80 2.77
N GLU A 62 3.07 -6.68 3.06
CA GLU A 62 3.87 -5.98 2.06
C GLU A 62 4.93 -6.92 1.46
N GLU A 63 5.67 -7.65 2.29
CA GLU A 63 6.65 -8.65 1.83
C GLU A 63 6.00 -9.71 0.92
N ALA A 64 4.86 -10.27 1.31
CA ALA A 64 4.16 -11.29 0.51
C ALA A 64 3.61 -10.77 -0.83
N GLU A 65 3.24 -9.49 -0.92
CA GLU A 65 2.79 -8.86 -2.17
C GLU A 65 3.95 -8.45 -3.10
N HIS A 66 5.18 -8.41 -2.58
CA HIS A 66 6.41 -8.08 -3.29
C HIS A 66 7.22 -9.29 -3.78
N LEU A 67 6.79 -10.52 -3.48
CA LEU A 67 7.27 -11.80 -4.04
C LEU A 67 6.65 -12.09 -5.42
#